data_AF-A0A1V6L9R4-F1
#
_entry.id   AF-A0A1V6L9R4-F1
#
_cell.length_a   1.000
_cell.length_b   1.000
_cell.length_c   1.000
_cell.angle_alpha   90.00
_cell.angle_beta   90.00
_cell.angle_gamma   90.00
#
_symmetry.space_group_name_H-M   'P 1'
#
loop_
_entity.id
_entity.type
_entity.pdbx_description
1 polymer ?
#
loop_
_entity_poly.entity_id
_entity_poly.type
_entity_poly.pdbx_seq_one_letter_code
_entity_poly.pdbx_strand_id
1 'polypeptide(L)'
;MDFQNEKVALHLEVVRYQFKDAKEECDRNWLIVKAKLSEGNKVFETMDPFLQTFDLQHMKKWFQSLPNPTYTELDFIEPNIAFELMGKNEGEFQIVVRLSQELTPSWCKEEEYEFSISITHEDREKIIRFIEEQQRNFPKR
;
A
#
# COMPACT_ATOMS: atom_id res chain seq x y z
N MET A 1 2.51 -4.29 -6.18
CA MET A 1 1.54 -4.75 -5.17
C MET A 1 0.18 -4.50 -5.77
N ASP A 2 -0.63 -5.54 -5.88
CA ASP A 2 -1.94 -5.46 -6.50
C ASP A 2 -3.03 -5.68 -5.45
N PHE A 3 -3.98 -4.75 -5.38
CA PHE A 3 -5.15 -4.79 -4.52
C PHE A 3 -6.37 -4.59 -5.40
N GLN A 4 -7.24 -5.59 -5.50
CA GLN A 4 -8.36 -5.52 -6.43
C GLN A 4 -9.61 -6.24 -5.93
N ASN A 5 -10.75 -5.75 -6.41
CA ASN A 5 -12.04 -6.43 -6.35
C ASN A 5 -12.67 -6.41 -7.76
N GLU A 6 -13.94 -6.77 -7.90
CA GLU A 6 -14.62 -6.81 -9.21
C GLU A 6 -14.74 -5.44 -9.91
N LYS A 7 -14.59 -4.34 -9.18
CA LYS A 7 -14.82 -2.96 -9.68
C LYS A 7 -13.56 -2.11 -9.72
N VAL A 8 -12.66 -2.32 -8.76
CA VAL A 8 -11.52 -1.45 -8.46
C VAL A 8 -10.24 -2.27 -8.46
N ALA A 9 -9.19 -1.76 -9.08
CA ALA A 9 -7.84 -2.31 -9.03
C ALA A 9 -6.83 -1.20 -8.74
N LEU A 10 -6.05 -1.37 -7.67
CA LEU A 10 -4.93 -0.52 -7.28
C LEU A 10 -3.62 -1.30 -7.46
N HIS A 11 -2.72 -0.74 -8.26
CA HIS A 11 -1.35 -1.22 -8.40
C HIS A 11 -0.38 -0.22 -7.78
N LEU A 12 0.51 -0.70 -6.92
CA LEU A 12 1.60 0.07 -6.31
C LEU A 12 2.96 -0.51 -6.68
N GLU A 13 3.90 0.33 -7.10
CA GLU A 13 5.26 -0.05 -7.47
C GLU A 13 6.27 0.94 -6.88
N VAL A 14 7.31 0.43 -6.21
CA VAL A 14 8.42 1.29 -5.77
C VAL A 14 9.33 1.54 -6.97
N VAL A 15 9.54 2.81 -7.31
CA VAL A 15 10.29 3.20 -8.51
C VAL A 15 11.75 3.53 -8.17
N ARG A 16 11.96 4.31 -7.11
CA ARG A 16 13.29 4.80 -6.69
C ARG A 16 13.24 5.44 -5.30
N TYR A 17 14.39 5.71 -4.71
CA TYR A 17 14.47 6.65 -3.59
C TYR A 17 14.15 8.08 -4.04
N GLN A 18 13.45 8.86 -3.20
CA GLN A 18 13.19 10.28 -3.45
C GLN A 18 14.50 11.08 -3.50
N PHE A 19 15.34 10.91 -2.47
CA PHE A 19 16.60 11.62 -2.34
C PHE A 19 17.78 10.65 -2.54
N LYS A 20 18.26 10.57 -3.78
CA LYS A 20 19.35 9.64 -4.14
C LYS A 20 20.62 9.85 -3.32
N ASP A 21 20.97 11.09 -3.00
CA ASP A 21 22.26 11.43 -2.36
C ASP A 21 22.12 11.98 -0.94
N ALA A 22 20.93 11.83 -0.32
CA ALA A 22 20.72 12.25 1.06
C ALA A 22 21.62 11.46 2.03
N LYS A 23 22.17 12.19 3.01
CA LYS A 23 23.03 11.62 4.06
C LYS A 23 22.23 11.30 5.31
N GLU A 24 21.26 12.14 5.63
CA GLU A 24 20.35 12.00 6.75
C GLU A 24 19.49 10.74 6.59
N GLU A 25 19.39 9.95 7.65
CA GLU A 25 18.67 8.67 7.63
C GLU A 25 17.17 8.87 7.35
N CYS A 26 16.58 9.95 7.86
CA CYS A 26 15.18 10.29 7.64
C CYS A 26 14.88 10.57 6.17
N ASP A 27 15.81 11.20 5.45
CA ASP A 27 15.59 11.62 4.06
C ASP A 27 15.92 10.51 3.07
N ARG A 28 17.04 9.79 3.29
CA ARG A 28 17.57 8.83 2.31
C ARG A 28 16.72 7.57 2.13
N ASN A 29 15.72 7.37 2.98
CA ASN A 29 14.85 6.20 3.01
C ASN A 29 13.44 6.44 2.45
N TRP A 30 13.13 7.65 2.00
CA TRP A 30 11.89 7.93 1.27
C TRP A 30 11.89 7.27 -0.11
N LEU A 31 10.75 6.69 -0.48
CA LEU A 31 10.53 5.97 -1.71
C LEU A 31 9.50 6.70 -2.56
N ILE A 32 9.85 6.96 -3.83
CA ILE A 32 8.90 7.34 -4.86
C ILE A 32 8.14 6.09 -5.27
N VAL A 33 6.82 6.11 -5.06
CA VAL A 33 5.93 4.99 -5.35
C VAL A 33 4.95 5.41 -6.44
N LYS A 34 4.89 4.62 -7.51
CA LYS A 34 3.88 4.77 -8.53
C LYS A 34 2.60 4.08 -8.05
N ALA A 35 1.48 4.79 -8.09
CA ALA A 35 0.15 4.26 -7.83
C ALA A 35 -0.70 4.35 -9.10
N LYS A 36 -1.40 3.27 -9.43
CA LYS A 36 -2.37 3.21 -10.53
C LYS A 36 -3.68 2.63 -10.02
N LEU A 37 -4.73 3.44 -10.00
CA LEU A 37 -6.08 3.05 -9.63
C LEU A 37 -6.95 2.97 -10.88
N SER A 38 -7.67 1.88 -11.06
CA SER A 38 -8.64 1.68 -12.14
C SER A 38 -10.02 1.36 -11.56
N GLU A 39 -11.06 2.06 -12.00
CA GLU A 39 -12.46 1.84 -11.60
C GLU A 39 -13.37 1.95 -12.83
N GLY A 40 -13.86 0.81 -13.33
CA GLY A 40 -14.60 0.76 -14.60
C GLY A 40 -13.76 1.34 -15.76
N ASN A 41 -14.24 2.42 -16.38
CA ASN A 41 -13.52 3.12 -17.47
C ASN A 41 -12.63 4.27 -16.97
N LYS A 42 -12.53 4.50 -15.67
CA LYS A 42 -11.71 5.56 -15.08
C LYS A 42 -10.35 5.00 -14.69
N VAL A 43 -9.31 5.78 -14.94
CA VAL A 43 -7.94 5.46 -14.54
C VAL A 43 -7.31 6.70 -13.91
N PHE A 44 -6.70 6.51 -12.76
CA PHE A 44 -5.90 7.50 -12.05
C PHE A 44 -4.48 6.95 -11.88
N GLU A 45 -3.48 7.73 -12.24
CA GLU A 45 -2.07 7.37 -12.03
C GLU A 45 -1.35 8.56 -11.38
N THR A 46 -0.56 8.27 -10.34
CA THR A 46 0.33 9.25 -9.73
C THR A 46 1.65 8.59 -9.31
N MET A 47 2.64 9.40 -8.95
CA MET A 47 3.95 8.95 -8.53
C MET A 47 4.54 9.91 -7.50
N ASP A 48 4.45 9.53 -6.22
CA ASP A 48 4.71 10.43 -5.09
C ASP A 48 5.49 9.73 -3.96
N PRO A 49 6.20 10.49 -3.10
CA PRO A 49 7.03 9.94 -2.02
C PRO A 49 6.23 9.67 -0.73
N PHE A 50 5.31 8.71 -0.75
CA PHE A 50 4.41 8.47 0.40
C PHE A 50 4.73 7.22 1.23
N LEU A 51 5.84 6.52 0.94
CA LEU A 51 6.33 5.41 1.76
C LEU A 51 7.84 5.54 1.99
N GLN A 52 8.30 5.03 3.12
CA GLN A 52 9.70 4.79 3.42
C GLN A 52 10.07 3.31 3.32
N THR A 53 11.37 3.02 3.29
CA THR A 53 11.87 1.63 3.38
C THR A 53 11.39 0.90 4.64
N PHE A 54 11.18 1.65 5.74
CA PHE A 54 10.64 1.11 6.99
C PHE A 54 9.16 0.78 6.88
N ASP A 55 8.39 1.56 6.12
CA ASP A 55 6.97 1.32 5.90
C ASP A 55 6.73 0.02 5.16
N LEU A 56 7.61 -0.34 4.21
CA LEU A 56 7.59 -1.69 3.60
C LEU A 56 7.78 -2.79 4.65
N GLN A 57 8.63 -2.57 5.66
CA GLN A 57 8.84 -3.55 6.75
C GLN A 57 7.61 -3.65 7.65
N HIS A 58 7.00 -2.51 8.00
CA HIS A 58 5.76 -2.47 8.78
C HIS A 58 4.61 -3.13 8.03
N MET A 59 4.43 -2.79 6.76
CA MET A 59 3.41 -3.37 5.88
C MET A 59 3.56 -4.89 5.76
N LYS A 60 4.77 -5.39 5.51
CA LYS A 60 5.05 -6.83 5.50
C LYS A 60 4.64 -7.50 6.82
N LYS A 61 5.07 -6.95 7.97
CA LYS A 61 4.75 -7.51 9.29
C LYS A 61 3.26 -7.53 9.55
N TRP A 62 2.55 -6.48 9.15
CA TRP A 62 1.11 -6.40 9.29
C TRP A 62 0.41 -7.49 8.46
N PHE A 63 0.73 -7.63 7.17
CA PHE A 63 0.17 -8.70 6.34
C PHE A 63 0.51 -10.10 6.89
N GLN A 64 1.73 -10.31 7.43
CA GLN A 64 2.12 -11.57 8.09
C GLN A 64 1.30 -11.88 9.34
N SER A 65 0.79 -10.87 10.03
CA SER A 65 0.01 -11.04 11.26
C SER A 65 -1.47 -11.35 11.03
N LEU A 66 -1.97 -11.21 9.79
CA LEU A 66 -3.33 -11.61 9.44
C LEU A 66 -3.55 -13.12 9.66
N PRO A 67 -4.68 -13.55 10.25
CA PRO A 67 -5.89 -12.76 10.50
C PRO A 67 -6.01 -12.11 11.89
N ASN A 68 -4.96 -12.16 12.72
CA ASN A 68 -5.04 -11.67 14.10
C ASN A 68 -3.92 -10.63 14.35
N PRO A 69 -3.94 -9.48 13.64
CA PRO A 69 -2.97 -8.43 13.86
C PRO A 69 -3.15 -7.83 15.26
N THR A 70 -2.09 -7.23 15.81
CA THR A 70 -2.19 -6.50 17.09
C THR A 70 -3.11 -5.28 16.98
N TYR A 71 -3.09 -4.62 15.82
CA TYR A 71 -3.95 -3.50 15.46
C TYR A 71 -4.64 -3.81 14.15
N THR A 72 -5.94 -3.54 14.05
CA THR A 72 -6.73 -3.78 12.84
C THR A 72 -6.35 -2.83 11.71
N GLU A 73 -5.84 -1.65 12.04
CA GLU A 73 -5.40 -0.63 11.09
C GLU A 73 -3.88 -0.64 10.91
N LEU A 74 -3.45 -0.33 9.69
CA LEU A 74 -2.09 -0.04 9.29
C LEU A 74 -2.07 1.30 8.57
N ASP A 75 -1.36 2.26 9.17
CA ASP A 75 -1.12 3.60 8.66
C ASP A 75 0.40 3.89 8.58
N PHE A 76 0.75 5.05 8.02
CA PHE A 76 2.13 5.47 7.79
C PHE A 76 2.31 6.95 8.15
N ILE A 77 3.57 7.41 8.14
CA ILE A 77 3.92 8.81 8.43
C ILE A 77 3.20 9.76 7.46
N GLU A 78 3.22 9.43 6.17
CA GLU A 78 2.39 10.12 5.18
C GLU A 78 1.04 9.40 5.07
N PRO A 79 -0.08 10.09 5.36
CA PRO A 79 -1.41 9.48 5.46
C PRO A 79 -2.04 9.27 4.08
N ASN A 80 -1.25 8.92 3.06
CA ASN A 80 -1.74 8.74 1.69
C ASN A 80 -2.44 7.40 1.48
N ILE A 81 -2.02 6.36 2.21
CA ILE A 81 -2.61 5.03 2.12
C ILE A 81 -2.72 4.41 3.51
N ALA A 82 -3.86 3.78 3.78
CA ALA A 82 -4.06 2.97 4.97
C ALA A 82 -4.79 1.66 4.62
N PHE A 83 -4.59 0.65 5.47
CA PHE A 83 -5.26 -0.64 5.36
C PHE A 83 -5.96 -0.95 6.68
N GLU A 84 -7.20 -1.43 6.62
CA GLU A 84 -7.93 -1.87 7.82
C GLU A 84 -8.52 -3.27 7.62
N LEU A 85 -8.21 -4.19 8.53
CA LEU A 85 -8.85 -5.49 8.59
C LEU A 85 -10.25 -5.36 9.19
N MET A 86 -11.28 -5.46 8.35
CA MET A 86 -12.69 -5.39 8.75
C MET A 86 -13.23 -6.73 9.28
N GLY A 87 -12.63 -7.83 8.85
CA GLY A 87 -13.10 -9.16 9.24
C GLY A 87 -12.40 -10.29 8.51
N LYS A 88 -12.79 -11.52 8.88
CA LYS A 88 -12.31 -12.75 8.26
C LYS A 88 -13.48 -13.68 8.00
N ASN A 89 -13.49 -14.28 6.81
CA ASN A 89 -14.36 -15.38 6.44
C ASN A 89 -13.49 -16.63 6.19
N GLU A 90 -14.08 -17.79 5.93
CA GLU A 90 -13.36 -19.07 5.76
C GLU A 90 -12.26 -19.01 4.68
N GLY A 91 -11.03 -18.62 5.07
CA GLY A 91 -9.87 -18.50 4.20
C GLY A 91 -9.66 -17.14 3.53
N GLU A 92 -10.48 -16.14 3.84
CA GLU A 92 -10.42 -14.80 3.25
C GLU A 92 -10.35 -13.70 4.33
N PHE A 93 -9.60 -12.65 4.02
CA PHE A 93 -9.47 -11.45 4.84
C PHE A 93 -10.13 -10.28 4.13
N GLN A 94 -11.08 -9.63 4.82
CA GLN A 94 -11.76 -8.44 4.33
C GLN A 94 -10.95 -7.21 4.75
N ILE A 95 -10.37 -6.52 3.78
CA ILE A 95 -9.52 -5.35 4.01
C ILE A 95 -10.13 -4.13 3.33
N VAL A 96 -10.26 -3.03 4.05
CA VAL A 96 -10.51 -1.72 3.46
C VAL A 96 -9.17 -1.08 3.14
N VAL A 97 -9.03 -0.57 1.91
CA VAL A 97 -7.92 0.28 1.48
C VAL A 97 -8.44 1.70 1.41
N ARG A 98 -7.79 2.62 2.12
CA ARG A 98 -8.08 4.06 2.07
C ARG A 98 -6.96 4.78 1.34
N LEU A 99 -7.34 5.69 0.46
CA LEU A 99 -6.45 6.56 -0.30
C LEU A 99 -6.80 8.01 -0.01
N SER A 100 -5.80 8.79 0.37
CA SER A 100 -5.97 10.21 0.73
C SER A 100 -4.83 11.04 0.12
N GLN A 101 -4.94 12.37 0.21
CA GLN A 101 -3.94 13.33 -0.29
C GLN A 101 -3.61 13.07 -1.78
N GLU A 102 -2.33 12.94 -2.14
CA GLU A 102 -1.86 12.71 -3.50
C GLU A 102 -2.39 11.41 -4.11
N LEU A 103 -2.91 10.47 -3.32
CA LEU A 103 -3.52 9.23 -3.83
C LEU A 103 -5.04 9.34 -4.07
N THR A 104 -5.64 10.49 -3.76
CA THR A 104 -7.07 10.72 -3.99
C THR A 104 -7.34 10.82 -5.50
N PRO A 105 -8.12 9.90 -6.09
CA PRO A 105 -8.40 9.96 -7.52
C PRO A 105 -9.23 11.20 -7.85
N SER A 106 -8.98 11.79 -9.03
CA SER A 106 -9.58 13.07 -9.44
C SER A 106 -11.11 13.09 -9.54
N TRP A 107 -11.75 11.92 -9.53
CA TRP A 107 -13.21 11.80 -9.51
C TRP A 107 -13.80 11.64 -8.10
N CYS A 108 -12.97 11.45 -7.07
CA CYS A 108 -13.42 11.50 -5.69
C CYS A 108 -13.71 12.96 -5.32
N LYS A 109 -14.84 13.20 -4.67
CA LYS A 109 -15.24 14.53 -4.18
C LYS A 109 -15.04 14.70 -2.68
N GLU A 110 -14.78 13.60 -1.98
CA GLU A 110 -14.49 13.56 -0.57
C GLU A 110 -12.98 13.68 -0.32
N GLU A 111 -12.58 13.86 0.94
CA GLU A 111 -11.17 13.93 1.33
C GLU A 111 -10.43 12.59 1.15
N GLU A 112 -11.17 11.48 1.21
CA GLU A 112 -10.63 10.13 1.10
C GLU A 112 -11.43 9.30 0.08
N TYR A 113 -10.73 8.41 -0.62
CA TYR A 113 -11.32 7.39 -1.46
C TYR A 113 -11.05 6.01 -0.85
N GLU A 114 -12.10 5.25 -0.59
CA GLU A 114 -11.99 3.92 0.01
C GLU A 114 -12.62 2.83 -0.85
N PHE A 115 -12.04 1.64 -0.79
CA PHE A 115 -12.62 0.43 -1.38
C PHE A 115 -12.24 -0.80 -0.57
N SER A 116 -13.13 -1.79 -0.56
CA SER A 116 -12.90 -3.06 0.12
C SER A 116 -12.39 -4.13 -0.83
N ILE A 117 -11.43 -4.92 -0.37
CA ILE A 117 -10.93 -6.10 -1.07
C ILE A 117 -11.09 -7.33 -0.17
N SER A 118 -11.34 -8.48 -0.81
CA SER A 118 -11.17 -9.79 -0.20
C SER A 118 -9.83 -10.34 -0.66
N ILE A 119 -8.94 -10.70 0.26
CA ILE A 119 -7.71 -11.38 -0.09
C ILE A 119 -7.69 -12.79 0.51
N THR A 120 -7.24 -13.76 -0.27
CA THR A 120 -7.04 -15.13 0.22
C THR A 120 -5.69 -15.25 0.95
N HIS A 121 -5.45 -16.42 1.56
CA HIS A 121 -4.11 -16.78 2.02
C HIS A 121 -3.06 -16.71 0.90
N GLU A 122 -3.40 -17.12 -0.32
CA GLU A 122 -2.45 -17.09 -1.44
C GLU A 122 -2.11 -15.65 -1.85
N ASP A 123 -3.10 -14.77 -1.89
CA ASP A 123 -2.91 -13.35 -2.20
C ASP A 123 -2.04 -12.67 -1.15
N ARG A 124 -2.27 -12.97 0.13
CA ARG A 124 -1.43 -12.52 1.23
C ARG A 124 0.04 -12.92 1.02
N GLU A 125 0.31 -14.17 0.66
CA GLU A 125 1.68 -14.63 0.39
C GLU A 125 2.28 -13.93 -0.84
N LYS A 126 1.49 -13.66 -1.89
CA LYS A 126 1.95 -12.89 -3.06
C LYS A 126 2.31 -11.45 -2.68
N ILE A 127 1.48 -10.79 -1.88
CA ILE A 127 1.74 -9.43 -1.37
C ILE A 127 3.04 -9.43 -0.56
N ILE A 128 3.22 -10.37 0.38
CA ILE A 128 4.43 -10.47 1.20
C ILE A 128 5.67 -10.66 0.32
N ARG A 129 5.64 -11.58 -0.64
CA ARG A 129 6.77 -11.83 -1.55
C ARG A 129 7.11 -10.61 -2.39
N PHE A 130 6.09 -9.89 -2.88
CA PHE A 130 6.30 -8.65 -3.62
C PHE A 130 6.98 -7.60 -2.74
N ILE A 131 6.51 -7.40 -1.51
CA ILE A 131 7.13 -6.45 -0.58
C ILE A 131 8.59 -6.84 -0.29
N GLU A 132 8.88 -8.12 -0.10
CA GLU A 132 10.25 -8.62 0.08
C GLU A 132 11.14 -8.35 -1.14
N GLU A 133 10.60 -8.44 -2.35
CA GLU A 133 11.31 -8.08 -3.56
C GLU A 133 11.62 -6.58 -3.60
N GLN A 134 10.65 -5.72 -3.27
CA GLN A 134 10.88 -4.28 -3.17
C GLN A 134 11.93 -3.94 -2.11
N GLN A 135 11.92 -4.62 -0.96
CA GLN A 135 12.94 -4.44 0.08
C GLN A 135 14.34 -4.87 -0.35
N ARG A 136 14.46 -5.88 -1.23
CA ARG A 136 15.75 -6.27 -1.81
C ARG A 136 16.25 -5.24 -2.82
N ASN A 137 15.35 -4.70 -3.64
CA ASN A 137 15.69 -3.70 -4.67
C ASN A 137 15.95 -2.32 -4.06
N PHE A 138 15.26 -2.00 -2.95
CA PHE A 138 15.33 -0.75 -2.21
C PHE A 138 15.60 -1.03 -0.73
N PRO A 139 16.81 -1.50 -0.38
CA PRO A 139 17.16 -1.74 1.02
C PRO A 139 17.14 -0.44 1.83
N LYS A 140 16.98 -0.56 3.16
CA LYS A 140 17.25 0.58 4.04
C LYS A 140 18.68 1.08 3.79
N ARG A 141 18.82 2.38 3.59
CA ARG A 141 20.09 3.07 3.40
C ARG A 141 20.60 3.65 4.69
#